data_AF-A0A0W8CV87-F1
#
_entry.id   AF-A0A0W8CV87-F1
#
_cell.length_a   1.000
_cell.length_b   1.000
_cell.length_c   1.000
_cell.angle_alpha   90.00
_cell.angle_beta   90.00
_cell.angle_gamma   90.00
#
_symmetry.space_group_name_H-M   'P 1'
#
loop_
_entity.id
_entity.type
_entity.pdbx_description
1 polymer ?
#
loop_
_entity_poly.entity_id
_entity_poly.type
_entity_poly.pdbx_seq_one_letter_code
_entity_poly.pdbx_strand_id
1 'polypeptide(L)'
;MDVPVIDIGALMRFSDGEVDTALLDAKEEALQQIITNVRDAASEWGFFYIANHGLPQHEVDEFQESMRSFFRLPVETKRTILRTASNNRGYVVDELTKNKTDWKECFDFAVLHRESQTWVNVPPRKGTYTINIGDMVQVWSNDKFIAPLHRVVASDKAGRFSAPFFYNPSNHVTVEPIVVKEGEVPNYRPFNWRQYQLNRYQGNYADVGKENQIGDFKIHGPIDVANA
;
A
#
# COMPACT_ATOMS: atom_id res chain seq x y z
N MET A 1 -15.35 5.53 -13.35
CA MET A 1 -14.94 4.14 -13.12
C MET A 1 -14.80 3.95 -11.62
N ASP A 2 -15.25 2.82 -11.09
CA ASP A 2 -15.22 2.54 -9.66
C ASP A 2 -14.07 1.60 -9.32
N VAL A 3 -13.40 1.86 -8.20
CA VAL A 3 -12.35 0.98 -7.68
C VAL A 3 -12.93 -0.41 -7.40
N PRO A 4 -12.29 -1.51 -7.87
CA PRO A 4 -12.82 -2.87 -7.74
C PRO A 4 -13.04 -3.29 -6.27
N VAL A 5 -14.07 -4.10 -6.03
CA VAL A 5 -14.28 -4.80 -4.75
C VAL A 5 -14.19 -6.30 -5.02
N ILE A 6 -13.34 -6.98 -4.26
CA ILE A 6 -13.08 -8.40 -4.40
C ILE A 6 -13.63 -9.10 -3.16
N ASP A 7 -14.61 -9.97 -3.37
CA ASP A 7 -15.11 -10.84 -2.31
C ASP A 7 -14.13 -11.99 -2.09
N ILE A 8 -13.51 -12.04 -0.90
CA ILE A 8 -12.57 -13.10 -0.52
C ILE A 8 -13.18 -14.11 0.45
N GLY A 9 -14.50 -14.11 0.61
CA GLY A 9 -15.21 -14.96 1.58
C GLY A 9 -14.95 -16.46 1.40
N ALA A 10 -14.72 -16.90 0.16
CA ALA A 10 -14.37 -18.30 -0.13
C ALA A 10 -13.02 -18.73 0.46
N LEU A 11 -12.12 -17.78 0.79
CA LEU A 11 -10.86 -18.08 1.47
C LEU A 11 -11.05 -18.31 2.97
N MET A 12 -12.10 -17.77 3.58
CA MET A 12 -12.30 -17.79 5.04
C MET A 12 -12.62 -19.18 5.60
N ARG A 13 -12.81 -20.19 4.74
CA ARG A 13 -12.98 -21.59 5.14
C ARG A 13 -11.65 -22.34 5.31
N PHE A 14 -10.54 -21.77 4.85
CA PHE A 14 -9.21 -22.35 4.98
C PHE A 14 -8.50 -21.76 6.19
N SER A 15 -7.66 -22.55 6.86
CA SER A 15 -6.70 -22.02 7.82
C SER A 15 -5.54 -21.31 7.11
N ASP A 16 -4.81 -20.45 7.82
CA ASP A 16 -3.66 -19.71 7.28
C ASP A 16 -2.63 -20.62 6.58
N GLY A 17 -2.40 -21.82 7.10
CA GLY A 17 -1.48 -22.79 6.50
C GLY A 17 -2.00 -23.51 5.25
N GLU A 18 -3.31 -23.44 4.99
CA GLU A 18 -3.97 -24.10 3.86
C GLU A 18 -4.21 -23.16 2.68
N VAL A 19 -4.31 -21.84 2.94
CA VAL A 19 -4.64 -20.82 1.93
C VAL A 19 -3.69 -20.89 0.74
N ASP A 20 -2.38 -20.98 0.96
CA ASP A 20 -1.38 -21.04 -0.12
C ASP A 20 -1.59 -22.26 -1.01
N THR A 21 -1.85 -23.43 -0.42
CA THR A 21 -2.10 -24.67 -1.16
C THR A 21 -3.41 -24.57 -1.95
N ALA A 22 -4.45 -24.01 -1.33
CA ALA A 22 -5.76 -23.83 -1.97
C ALA A 22 -5.69 -22.87 -3.17
N LEU A 23 -4.84 -21.84 -3.11
CA LEU A 23 -4.64 -20.88 -4.19
C LEU A 23 -3.76 -21.44 -5.32
N LEU A 24 -2.72 -22.22 -4.99
CA LEU A 24 -1.79 -22.79 -5.99
C LEU A 24 -2.45 -23.87 -6.87
N ASP A 25 -3.31 -24.70 -6.29
CA ASP A 25 -4.09 -25.74 -7.00
C ASP A 25 -5.59 -25.41 -7.00
N ALA A 26 -5.93 -24.14 -7.24
CA ALA A 26 -7.31 -23.66 -7.23
C ALA A 26 -8.16 -24.35 -8.32
N LYS A 27 -8.88 -25.40 -7.93
CA LYS A 27 -9.84 -26.14 -8.78
C LYS A 27 -11.25 -25.57 -8.73
N GLU A 28 -11.58 -24.90 -7.63
CA GLU A 28 -12.89 -24.34 -7.43
C GLU A 28 -13.04 -23.00 -8.14
N GLU A 29 -14.16 -22.83 -8.84
CA GLU A 29 -14.48 -21.63 -9.62
C GLU A 29 -14.39 -20.35 -8.76
N ALA A 30 -14.87 -20.41 -7.51
CA ALA A 30 -14.80 -19.27 -6.60
C ALA A 30 -13.35 -18.82 -6.33
N LEU A 31 -12.40 -19.76 -6.16
CA LEU A 31 -11.00 -19.44 -5.94
C LEU A 31 -10.32 -18.93 -7.20
N GLN A 32 -10.64 -19.53 -8.35
CA GLN A 32 -10.17 -19.06 -9.65
C GLN A 32 -10.65 -17.65 -9.97
N GLN A 33 -11.89 -17.33 -9.61
CA GLN A 33 -12.45 -15.99 -9.76
C GLN A 33 -11.76 -14.99 -8.84
N ILE A 34 -11.49 -15.34 -7.58
CA ILE A 34 -10.72 -14.49 -6.66
C ILE A 34 -9.34 -14.19 -7.25
N ILE A 35 -8.61 -15.22 -7.70
CA ILE A 35 -7.27 -15.08 -8.31
C ILE A 35 -7.34 -14.15 -9.52
N THR A 36 -8.33 -14.33 -10.38
CA THR A 36 -8.50 -13.52 -11.60
C THR A 36 -8.83 -12.07 -11.26
N ASN A 37 -9.79 -11.83 -10.36
CA ASN A 37 -10.17 -10.49 -9.93
C ASN A 37 -9.02 -9.75 -9.25
N VAL A 38 -8.24 -10.44 -8.40
CA VAL A 38 -7.07 -9.85 -7.74
C VAL A 38 -6.00 -9.53 -8.77
N ARG A 39 -5.72 -10.44 -9.71
CA ARG A 39 -4.76 -10.22 -10.78
C ARG A 39 -5.15 -9.00 -11.60
N ASP A 40 -6.38 -8.95 -12.09
CA ASP A 40 -6.84 -7.89 -12.99
C ASP A 40 -6.82 -6.53 -12.27
N ALA A 41 -7.33 -6.48 -11.03
CA ALA A 41 -7.30 -5.26 -10.24
C ALA A 41 -5.87 -4.81 -9.86
N ALA A 42 -4.97 -5.75 -9.55
CA ALA A 42 -3.57 -5.44 -9.26
C ALA A 42 -2.78 -4.99 -10.50
N SER A 43 -3.14 -5.51 -11.68
CA SER A 43 -2.53 -5.12 -12.96
C SER A 43 -3.03 -3.78 -13.47
N GLU A 44 -4.34 -3.53 -13.43
CA GLU A 44 -4.96 -2.33 -13.98
C GLU A 44 -4.89 -1.16 -12.99
N TRP A 45 -5.28 -1.40 -11.74
CA TRP A 45 -5.40 -0.36 -10.73
C TRP A 45 -4.22 -0.31 -9.77
N GLY A 46 -3.59 -1.46 -9.50
CA GLY A 46 -2.67 -1.60 -8.37
C GLY A 46 -3.36 -1.45 -7.00
N PHE A 47 -4.70 -1.36 -7.00
CA PHE A 47 -5.49 -0.93 -5.87
C PHE A 47 -6.92 -1.47 -5.95
N PHE A 48 -7.43 -2.02 -4.85
CA PHE A 48 -8.77 -2.60 -4.78
C PHE A 48 -9.27 -2.70 -3.34
N TYR A 49 -10.57 -2.94 -3.16
CA TYR A 49 -11.12 -3.32 -1.87
C TYR A 49 -11.23 -4.84 -1.75
N ILE A 50 -11.08 -5.36 -0.54
CA ILE A 50 -11.48 -6.72 -0.18
C ILE A 50 -12.71 -6.70 0.73
N ALA A 51 -13.66 -7.59 0.47
CA ALA A 51 -14.87 -7.80 1.27
C ALA A 51 -14.90 -9.24 1.82
N ASN A 52 -15.71 -9.48 2.86
CA ASN A 52 -15.83 -10.79 3.52
C ASN A 52 -14.48 -11.36 3.99
N HIS A 53 -13.66 -10.48 4.53
CA HIS A 53 -12.29 -10.72 5.01
C HIS A 53 -12.20 -11.51 6.33
N GLY A 54 -13.32 -12.04 6.84
CA GLY A 54 -13.36 -12.88 8.05
C GLY A 54 -13.13 -12.16 9.39
N LEU A 55 -12.51 -10.98 9.39
CA LEU A 55 -12.32 -10.20 10.63
C LEU A 55 -13.66 -9.89 11.31
N PRO A 56 -13.83 -10.29 12.59
CA PRO A 56 -15.06 -10.02 13.33
C PRO A 56 -15.29 -8.52 13.47
N GLN A 57 -16.52 -8.06 13.22
CA GLN A 57 -16.85 -6.63 13.28
C GLN A 57 -16.52 -6.00 14.65
N HIS A 58 -16.64 -6.74 15.75
CA HIS A 58 -16.33 -6.23 17.08
C HIS A 58 -14.83 -5.90 17.26
N GLU A 59 -13.92 -6.68 16.65
CA GLU A 59 -12.48 -6.38 16.68
C GLU A 59 -12.18 -5.12 15.85
N VAL A 60 -12.86 -4.96 14.70
CA VAL A 60 -12.75 -3.75 13.88
C VAL A 60 -13.23 -2.52 14.63
N ASP A 61 -14.36 -2.64 15.32
CA ASP A 61 -14.95 -1.56 16.10
C ASP A 61 -14.07 -1.18 17.30
N GLU A 62 -13.53 -2.17 18.02
CA GLU A 62 -12.61 -1.96 19.14
C GLU A 62 -11.30 -1.30 18.68
N PHE A 63 -10.75 -1.74 17.55
CA PHE A 63 -9.58 -1.11 16.94
C PHE A 63 -9.84 0.35 16.57
N GLN A 64 -10.97 0.63 15.92
CA GLN A 64 -11.36 1.99 15.55
C GLN A 64 -11.58 2.87 16.78
N GLU A 65 -12.20 2.35 17.84
CA GLU A 65 -12.42 3.10 19.07
C GLU A 65 -11.10 3.39 19.80
N SER A 66 -10.17 2.43 19.82
CA SER A 66 -8.82 2.63 20.35
C SER A 66 -8.08 3.75 19.61
N MET A 67 -8.14 3.73 18.27
CA MET A 67 -7.56 4.78 17.43
C MET A 67 -8.21 6.15 17.72
N ARG A 68 -9.54 6.24 17.75
CA ARG A 68 -10.27 7.48 18.06
C ARG A 68 -9.97 7.99 19.46
N SER A 69 -9.80 7.10 20.43
CA SER A 69 -9.49 7.44 21.81
C SER A 69 -8.09 8.04 21.94
N PHE A 70 -7.11 7.49 21.23
CA PHE A 70 -5.77 8.07 21.16
C PHE A 70 -5.80 9.50 20.61
N PHE A 71 -6.49 9.75 19.51
CA PHE A 71 -6.54 11.07 18.88
C PHE A 71 -7.35 12.11 19.67
N ARG A 72 -8.23 11.67 20.58
CA ARG A 72 -8.94 12.52 21.57
C ARG A 72 -8.04 12.99 22.71
N LEU A 73 -6.86 12.42 22.91
CA LEU A 73 -5.93 12.84 23.97
C LEU A 73 -5.46 14.29 23.75
N PRO A 74 -5.11 15.02 24.84
CA PRO A 74 -4.48 16.33 24.72
C PRO A 74 -3.26 16.30 23.80
N VAL A 75 -3.07 17.34 23.00
CA VAL A 75 -1.95 17.42 22.06
C VAL A 75 -0.60 17.25 22.75
N GLU A 76 -0.47 17.66 24.01
CA GLU A 76 0.73 17.51 24.83
C GLU A 76 1.04 16.04 25.13
N THR A 77 0.01 15.22 25.35
CA THR A 77 0.15 13.77 25.52
C THR A 77 0.58 13.13 24.21
N LYS A 78 -0.05 13.51 23.08
CA LYS A 78 0.29 12.97 21.75
C LYS A 78 1.70 13.34 21.32
N ARG A 79 2.21 14.52 21.71
CA ARG A 79 3.57 15.00 21.44
C ARG A 79 4.67 14.21 22.17
N THR A 80 4.35 13.42 23.19
CA THR A 80 5.35 12.57 23.87
C THR A 80 5.85 11.41 23.01
N ILE A 81 5.13 11.08 21.93
CA ILE A 81 5.46 10.00 20.98
C ILE A 81 5.67 10.52 19.55
N LEU A 82 6.22 11.73 19.40
CA LEU A 82 6.59 12.27 18.10
C LEU A 82 7.56 11.35 17.35
N ARG A 83 7.38 11.28 16.03
CA ARG A 83 8.41 10.68 15.15
C ARG A 83 9.74 11.40 15.37
N THR A 84 10.83 10.65 15.29
CA THR A 84 12.20 11.19 15.34
C THR A 84 12.96 10.79 14.08
N ALA A 85 14.14 11.37 13.85
CA ALA A 85 15.04 10.99 12.75
C ALA A 85 15.34 9.48 12.71
N SER A 86 15.31 8.81 13.86
CA SER A 86 15.63 7.40 14.02
C SER A 86 14.41 6.51 14.28
N ASN A 87 13.22 7.08 14.46
CA ASN A 87 11.96 6.35 14.67
C ASN A 87 10.86 6.92 13.77
N ASN A 88 10.56 6.20 12.69
CA ASN A 88 9.57 6.60 11.70
C ASN A 88 8.11 6.31 12.12
N ARG A 89 7.87 5.82 13.34
CA ARG A 89 6.53 5.54 13.89
C ARG A 89 6.20 6.55 14.98
N GLY A 90 5.00 7.14 14.93
CA GLY A 90 4.57 8.11 15.93
C GLY A 90 3.65 9.18 15.38
N TYR A 91 3.30 10.12 16.25
CA TYR A 91 2.40 11.23 15.96
C TYR A 91 3.07 12.29 15.06
N VAL A 92 2.31 12.87 14.12
CA VAL A 92 2.78 13.88 13.16
C VAL A 92 1.83 15.06 13.14
N VAL A 93 2.37 16.25 13.40
CA VAL A 93 1.59 17.50 13.43
C VAL A 93 2.03 18.48 12.33
N ASP A 94 3.18 18.23 11.70
CA ASP A 94 3.81 19.17 10.77
C ASP A 94 4.55 18.44 9.63
N GLU A 95 3.90 17.45 8.99
CA GLU A 95 4.50 16.82 7.81
C GLU A 95 4.61 17.85 6.68
N LEU A 96 5.81 17.95 6.08
CA LEU A 96 6.02 18.76 4.90
C LEU A 96 5.78 17.90 3.66
N THR A 97 4.81 18.28 2.83
CA THR A 97 4.68 17.75 1.48
C THR A 97 5.06 18.86 0.50
N LYS A 98 6.19 18.71 -0.21
CA LYS A 98 6.73 19.73 -1.13
C LYS A 98 6.93 21.11 -0.46
N ASN A 99 7.60 21.14 0.70
CA ASN A 99 7.92 22.36 1.46
C ASN A 99 6.71 23.19 1.93
N LYS A 100 5.54 22.57 2.08
CA LYS A 100 4.37 23.19 2.73
C LYS A 100 3.90 22.32 3.89
N THR A 101 3.64 22.96 5.04
CA THR A 101 3.07 22.32 6.21
C THR A 101 1.67 21.85 5.91
N ASP A 102 1.43 20.55 6.07
CA ASP A 102 0.10 20.00 5.93
C ASP A 102 -0.77 20.31 7.17
N TRP A 103 -2.05 20.66 6.95
CA TRP A 103 -3.01 21.03 8.01
C TRP A 103 -3.70 19.79 8.59
N LYS A 104 -2.92 18.79 9.01
CA LYS A 104 -3.41 17.44 9.29
C LYS A 104 -2.76 16.82 10.54
N GLU A 105 -3.58 16.09 11.29
CA GLU A 105 -3.19 14.79 11.85
C GLU A 105 -3.67 13.77 10.81
N CYS A 106 -2.78 13.25 9.97
CA CYS A 106 -3.15 12.63 8.69
C CYS A 106 -3.57 11.16 8.75
N PHE A 107 -4.47 10.73 7.84
CA PHE A 107 -4.14 9.80 6.72
C PHE A 107 -5.37 9.56 5.80
N ASP A 108 -5.44 9.96 4.50
CA ASP A 108 -6.48 9.57 3.48
C ASP A 108 -5.95 9.15 2.08
N PHE A 109 -6.78 8.55 1.20
CA PHE A 109 -6.32 7.96 -0.08
C PHE A 109 -7.16 8.35 -1.30
N ALA A 110 -6.46 8.67 -2.39
CA ALA A 110 -6.92 8.70 -3.77
C ALA A 110 -5.88 7.98 -4.62
N VAL A 111 -6.28 7.36 -5.72
CA VAL A 111 -5.40 6.57 -6.61
C VAL A 111 -5.37 7.18 -7.98
N LEU A 112 -4.20 7.23 -8.62
CA LEU A 112 -4.11 7.60 -10.03
C LEU A 112 -4.49 6.42 -10.91
N HIS A 113 -5.58 6.53 -11.67
CA HIS A 113 -5.90 5.57 -12.72
C HIS A 113 -5.03 5.84 -13.95
N ARG A 114 -4.06 4.95 -14.20
CA ARG A 114 -2.95 5.17 -15.15
C ARG A 114 -3.41 5.34 -16.60
N GLU A 115 -4.34 4.54 -17.10
CA GLU A 115 -4.75 4.67 -18.51
C GLU A 115 -5.40 6.03 -18.77
N SER A 116 -6.24 6.47 -17.85
CA SER A 116 -6.94 7.76 -17.97
C SER A 116 -6.11 8.96 -17.51
N GLN A 117 -4.99 8.73 -16.81
CA GLN A 117 -4.23 9.77 -16.10
C GLN A 117 -5.09 10.63 -15.16
N THR A 118 -6.12 10.04 -14.53
CA THR A 118 -7.03 10.75 -13.62
C THR A 118 -6.91 10.28 -12.19
N TRP A 119 -6.96 11.21 -11.23
CA TRP A 119 -7.06 10.88 -9.82
C TRP A 119 -8.49 10.43 -9.50
N VAL A 120 -8.62 9.24 -8.94
CA VAL A 120 -9.90 8.65 -8.52
C VAL A 120 -9.95 8.64 -6.99
N ASN A 121 -11.04 9.18 -6.46
CA ASN A 121 -11.31 9.10 -5.02
C ASN A 121 -11.62 7.65 -4.63
N VAL A 122 -11.06 7.22 -3.51
CA VAL A 122 -11.32 5.92 -2.89
C VAL A 122 -12.32 6.16 -1.76
N PRO A 123 -13.64 6.11 -2.00
CA PRO A 123 -14.61 6.38 -0.96
C PRO A 123 -14.57 5.29 0.13
N PRO A 124 -14.68 5.64 1.42
CA PRO A 124 -14.73 4.62 2.46
C PRO A 124 -15.93 3.69 2.23
N ARG A 125 -15.67 2.38 2.14
CA ARG A 125 -16.70 1.35 2.00
C ARG A 125 -16.75 0.51 3.27
N LYS A 126 -17.88 0.55 3.97
CA LYS A 126 -18.08 -0.19 5.22
C LYS A 126 -17.92 -1.69 4.99
N GLY A 127 -17.23 -2.39 5.90
CA GLY A 127 -16.99 -3.83 5.81
C GLY A 127 -15.99 -4.23 4.74
N THR A 128 -15.17 -3.29 4.28
CA THR A 128 -14.10 -3.57 3.31
C THR A 128 -12.77 -3.01 3.79
N TYR A 129 -11.68 -3.65 3.36
CA TYR A 129 -10.34 -3.08 3.49
C TYR A 129 -9.82 -2.65 2.13
N THR A 130 -9.14 -1.53 2.15
CA THR A 130 -8.40 -1.04 1.00
C THR A 130 -7.04 -1.72 0.92
N ILE A 131 -6.71 -2.31 -0.24
CA ILE A 131 -5.43 -2.92 -0.53
C ILE A 131 -4.76 -2.13 -1.66
N ASN A 132 -3.50 -1.78 -1.47
CA ASN A 132 -2.64 -1.23 -2.52
C ASN A 132 -1.38 -2.07 -2.66
N ILE A 133 -0.97 -2.31 -3.90
CA ILE A 133 0.24 -3.04 -4.22
C ILE A 133 1.46 -2.13 -3.97
N GLY A 134 2.47 -2.66 -3.29
CA GLY A 134 3.72 -1.94 -3.02
C GLY A 134 4.76 -2.12 -4.12
N ASP A 135 5.75 -1.23 -4.11
CA ASP A 135 6.92 -1.22 -5.01
C ASP A 135 7.59 -2.58 -5.20
N MET A 136 7.73 -3.34 -4.12
CA MET A 136 8.32 -4.67 -4.15
C MET A 136 7.57 -5.63 -5.06
N VAL A 137 6.23 -5.63 -4.99
CA VAL A 137 5.40 -6.54 -5.78
C VAL A 137 5.43 -6.14 -7.25
N GLN A 138 5.54 -4.84 -7.55
CA GLN A 138 5.78 -4.39 -8.92
C GLN A 138 7.12 -4.90 -9.47
N VAL A 139 8.20 -4.84 -8.67
CA VAL A 139 9.51 -5.38 -9.07
C VAL A 139 9.46 -6.90 -9.23
N TRP A 140 8.95 -7.62 -8.23
CA TRP A 140 8.81 -9.07 -8.25
C TRP A 140 8.00 -9.58 -9.44
N SER A 141 6.91 -8.89 -9.76
CA SER A 141 6.04 -9.24 -10.89
C SER A 141 6.58 -8.79 -12.24
N ASN A 142 7.74 -8.11 -12.29
CA ASN A 142 8.33 -7.55 -13.49
C ASN A 142 7.36 -6.62 -14.25
N ASP A 143 6.70 -5.70 -13.52
CA ASP A 143 5.63 -4.80 -14.00
C ASP A 143 4.28 -5.44 -14.37
N LYS A 144 4.06 -6.73 -14.08
CA LYS A 144 2.73 -7.33 -14.29
C LYS A 144 1.71 -6.81 -13.28
N PHE A 145 2.16 -6.44 -12.10
CA PHE A 145 1.40 -5.69 -11.11
C PHE A 145 2.05 -4.33 -10.91
N ILE A 146 1.23 -3.34 -10.59
CA ILE A 146 1.65 -1.96 -10.60
C ILE A 146 1.45 -1.36 -9.21
N ALA A 147 2.49 -0.72 -8.68
CA ALA A 147 2.37 0.11 -7.49
C ALA A 147 1.64 1.41 -7.88
N PRO A 148 0.47 1.69 -7.29
CA PRO A 148 -0.29 2.88 -7.64
C PRO A 148 0.29 4.11 -6.96
N LEU A 149 0.33 5.22 -7.71
CA LEU A 149 0.42 6.53 -7.09
C LEU A 149 -0.82 6.77 -6.26
N HIS A 150 -0.61 7.17 -5.02
CA HIS A 150 -1.68 7.51 -4.10
C HIS A 150 -1.36 8.75 -3.28
N ARG A 151 -2.40 9.53 -2.96
CA ARG A 151 -2.27 10.75 -2.16
C ARG A 151 -3.45 10.94 -1.22
N VAL A 152 -3.23 11.74 -0.20
CA VAL A 152 -4.23 12.16 0.79
C VAL A 152 -4.81 13.51 0.42
N VAL A 153 -6.13 13.68 0.53
CA VAL A 153 -6.79 15.01 0.43
C VAL A 153 -7.58 15.25 1.70
N ALA A 154 -7.25 16.32 2.42
CA ALA A 154 -7.93 16.69 3.66
C ALA A 154 -9.41 17.05 3.42
N SER A 155 -10.27 16.69 4.37
CA SER A 155 -11.68 17.10 4.40
C SER A 155 -11.88 18.25 5.39
N ASP A 156 -12.68 19.23 4.99
CA ASP A 156 -13.17 20.32 5.84
C ASP A 156 -14.48 19.97 6.58
N LYS A 157 -15.06 18.79 6.30
CA LYS A 157 -16.41 18.40 6.79
C LYS A 157 -16.38 17.44 7.97
N ALA A 158 -15.37 16.58 8.07
CA ALA A 158 -15.29 15.57 9.10
C ALA A 158 -13.84 15.11 9.34
N GLY A 159 -13.53 14.74 10.58
CA GLY A 159 -12.29 14.04 10.90
C GLY A 159 -12.28 12.65 10.26
N ARG A 160 -11.20 12.31 9.56
CA ARG A 160 -11.00 10.99 8.95
C ARG A 160 -9.85 10.27 9.63
N PHE A 161 -10.04 8.97 9.85
CA PHE A 161 -9.07 8.10 10.50
C PHE A 161 -8.74 6.94 9.57
N SER A 162 -7.48 6.56 9.47
CA SER A 162 -7.08 5.30 8.85
C SER A 162 -5.79 4.75 9.46
N ALA A 163 -5.56 3.46 9.25
CA ALA A 163 -4.41 2.74 9.79
C ALA A 163 -3.76 1.93 8.66
N PRO A 164 -2.74 2.47 7.96
CA PRO A 164 -2.03 1.73 6.94
C PRO A 164 -1.19 0.62 7.59
N PHE A 165 -1.30 -0.60 7.06
CA PHE A 165 -0.46 -1.72 7.41
C PHE A 165 0.40 -2.10 6.19
N PHE A 166 1.71 -2.22 6.39
CA PHE A 166 2.64 -2.59 5.33
C PHE A 166 3.18 -4.00 5.57
N TYR A 167 2.75 -4.94 4.73
CA TYR A 167 3.29 -6.29 4.73
C TYR A 167 4.56 -6.34 3.88
N ASN A 168 5.70 -6.17 4.55
CA ASN A 168 7.02 -6.06 3.94
C ASN A 168 7.81 -7.38 4.05
N PRO A 169 8.76 -7.63 3.15
CA PRO A 169 9.64 -8.76 3.24
C PRO A 169 10.64 -8.54 4.39
N SER A 170 11.39 -9.58 4.73
CA SER A 170 12.49 -9.43 5.67
C SER A 170 13.56 -8.45 5.14
N ASN A 171 14.20 -7.72 6.06
CA ASN A 171 15.24 -6.73 5.77
C ASN A 171 16.43 -7.27 4.95
N HIS A 172 16.72 -8.56 5.03
CA HIS A 172 17.83 -9.17 4.31
C HIS A 172 17.47 -9.64 2.90
N VAL A 173 16.20 -9.53 2.49
CA VAL A 173 15.74 -9.97 1.16
C VAL A 173 16.37 -9.11 0.07
N THR A 174 16.83 -9.78 -0.98
CA THR A 174 17.13 -9.16 -2.28
C THR A 174 15.83 -9.12 -3.08
N VAL A 175 15.40 -7.92 -3.46
CA VAL A 175 14.24 -7.70 -4.32
C VAL A 175 14.73 -7.70 -5.77
N GLU A 176 14.20 -8.61 -6.57
CA GLU A 176 14.51 -8.78 -7.98
C GLU A 176 13.30 -9.38 -8.73
N PRO A 177 13.19 -9.22 -10.06
CA PRO A 177 12.11 -9.85 -10.80
C PRO A 177 12.09 -11.38 -10.63
N ILE A 178 11.00 -11.92 -10.08
CA ILE A 178 10.79 -13.37 -9.89
C ILE A 178 9.75 -13.95 -10.87
N VAL A 179 8.95 -13.09 -11.51
CA VAL A 179 7.98 -13.47 -12.54
C VAL A 179 8.48 -13.05 -13.92
N VAL A 180 9.57 -13.67 -14.37
CA VAL A 180 10.13 -13.49 -15.72
C VAL A 180 9.89 -14.78 -16.51
N LYS A 181 9.10 -14.71 -17.59
CA LYS A 181 8.85 -15.89 -18.44
C LYS A 181 10.10 -16.24 -19.25
N GLU A 182 10.16 -17.48 -19.73
CA GLU A 182 11.18 -17.87 -20.70
C GLU A 182 11.11 -16.97 -21.94
N GLY A 183 12.21 -16.26 -22.22
CA GLY A 183 12.31 -15.26 -23.29
C GLY A 183 12.00 -13.81 -22.88
N GLU A 184 11.53 -13.55 -21.65
CA GLU A 184 11.41 -12.19 -21.12
C GLU A 184 12.75 -11.72 -20.51
N VAL A 185 13.03 -10.41 -20.58
CA VAL A 185 14.17 -9.79 -19.91
C VAL A 185 13.71 -9.13 -18.59
N PRO A 186 14.52 -9.18 -17.52
CA PRO A 186 14.21 -8.47 -16.28
C PRO A 186 14.17 -6.94 -16.49
N ASN A 187 13.09 -6.29 -16.08
CA ASN A 187 12.95 -4.84 -16.17
C ASN A 187 13.69 -4.11 -15.04
N TYR A 188 14.13 -4.82 -14.00
CA TYR A 188 14.78 -4.25 -12.82
C TYR A 188 16.06 -5.01 -12.47
N ARG A 189 17.08 -4.28 -12.02
CA ARG A 189 18.27 -4.87 -11.39
C ARG A 189 17.96 -5.24 -9.93
N PRO A 190 18.53 -6.33 -9.41
CA PRO A 190 18.37 -6.71 -8.00
C PRO A 190 18.83 -5.61 -7.03
N PHE A 191 18.16 -5.49 -5.89
CA PHE A 191 18.58 -4.60 -4.81
C PHE A 191 18.22 -5.14 -3.42
N ASN A 192 19.01 -4.77 -2.40
CA ASN A 192 18.71 -5.15 -1.02
C ASN A 192 17.58 -4.30 -0.44
N TRP A 193 16.57 -4.95 0.16
CA TRP A 193 15.39 -4.28 0.67
C TRP A 193 15.66 -3.28 1.80
N ARG A 194 16.46 -3.67 2.80
CA ARG A 194 16.81 -2.76 3.90
C ARG A 194 17.53 -1.52 3.39
N GLN A 195 18.47 -1.67 2.47
CA GLN A 195 19.18 -0.53 1.91
C GLN A 195 18.24 0.39 1.13
N TYR A 196 17.35 -0.18 0.32
CA TYR A 196 16.33 0.56 -0.39
C TYR A 196 15.44 1.39 0.54
N GLN A 197 14.94 0.77 1.61
CA GLN A 197 14.13 1.46 2.61
C GLN A 197 14.90 2.55 3.35
N LEU A 198 16.14 2.28 3.77
CA LEU A 198 16.98 3.28 4.44
C LEU A 198 17.22 4.50 3.56
N ASN A 199 17.54 4.30 2.28
CA ASN A 199 17.74 5.38 1.33
C ASN A 199 16.45 6.19 1.13
N ARG A 200 15.30 5.50 1.05
CA ARG A 200 13.99 6.15 0.92
C ARG A 200 13.64 6.98 2.16
N TYR A 201 13.89 6.45 3.36
CA TYR A 201 13.66 7.20 4.60
C TYR A 201 14.57 8.42 4.75
N GLN A 202 15.84 8.32 4.32
CA GLN A 202 16.77 9.43 4.36
C GLN A 202 16.36 10.57 3.42
N GLY A 203 15.88 10.26 2.21
CA GLY A 203 15.34 11.27 1.28
C GLY A 203 14.13 12.00 1.88
N ASN A 204 13.24 11.28 2.54
CA ASN A 204 12.01 11.84 3.12
C ASN A 204 12.22 12.70 4.37
N TYR A 205 13.27 12.45 5.16
CA TYR A 205 13.49 13.21 6.40
C TYR A 205 14.05 14.61 6.17
N ALA A 206 14.77 14.82 5.07
CA ALA A 206 15.56 16.02 4.89
C ALA A 206 15.17 16.86 3.66
N ASP A 207 14.32 16.35 2.75
CA ASP A 207 14.13 16.94 1.41
C ASP A 207 15.48 17.19 0.70
N VAL A 208 16.49 16.36 1.04
CA VAL A 208 17.87 16.47 0.56
C VAL A 208 18.03 15.50 -0.60
N GLY A 209 17.79 16.01 -1.81
CA GLY A 209 18.06 15.29 -3.05
C GLY A 209 16.93 14.36 -3.52
N LYS A 210 17.23 13.57 -4.54
CA LYS A 210 16.27 12.70 -5.22
C LYS A 210 15.84 11.55 -4.30
N GLU A 211 14.53 11.37 -4.11
CA GLU A 211 13.99 10.20 -3.40
C GLU A 211 14.39 8.91 -4.13
N ASN A 212 14.84 7.90 -3.38
CA ASN A 212 15.19 6.60 -3.95
C ASN A 212 13.92 5.85 -4.39
N GLN A 213 13.77 5.65 -5.70
CA GLN A 213 12.59 5.02 -6.30
C GLN A 213 12.93 3.70 -6.96
N ILE A 214 11.94 2.81 -7.13
CA ILE A 214 12.17 1.58 -7.93
C ILE A 214 12.58 1.88 -9.37
N GLY A 215 12.22 3.07 -9.89
CA GLY A 215 12.68 3.57 -11.18
C GLY A 215 14.20 3.69 -11.30
N ASP A 216 14.90 3.89 -10.18
CA ASP A 216 16.37 3.95 -10.17
C ASP A 216 17.01 2.60 -10.49
N PHE A 217 16.27 1.51 -10.26
CA PHE A 217 16.68 0.13 -10.52
C PHE A 217 16.17 -0.40 -11.87
N LYS A 218 15.38 0.39 -12.61
CA LYS A 218 14.85 0.01 -13.93
C LYS A 218 15.97 -0.14 -14.95
N ILE A 219 15.96 -1.23 -15.71
CA ILE A 219 16.88 -1.52 -16.83
C ILE A 219 16.15 -1.35 -18.17
N HIS A 220 14.87 -1.75 -18.23
CA HIS A 220 14.06 -1.75 -19.45
C HIS A 220 12.67 -1.16 -19.19
N GLY A 221 12.10 -0.52 -20.23
CA GLY A 221 10.79 0.13 -20.17
C GLY A 221 10.84 1.56 -19.62
N PRO A 222 9.68 2.25 -19.57
CA PRO A 222 9.61 3.61 -19.10
C PRO A 222 9.94 3.69 -17.60
N ILE A 223 10.72 4.71 -17.23
CA ILE A 223 10.87 5.13 -15.84
C ILE A 223 9.64 5.97 -15.52
N ASP A 224 8.86 5.51 -14.55
CA ASP A 224 7.71 6.25 -14.08
C ASP A 224 8.16 7.49 -13.31
N VAL A 225 8.27 8.62 -14.02
CA VAL A 225 8.66 9.91 -13.45
C VAL A 225 7.62 10.50 -12.52
N ALA A 226 6.39 9.96 -12.49
CA ALA A 226 5.37 10.42 -11.56
C ALA A 226 5.63 9.92 -10.13
N ASN A 227 6.47 8.89 -9.98
CA ASN A 227 7.06 8.46 -8.72
C ASN A 227 8.42 9.14 -8.44
N ALA A 228 9.03 9.88 -9.38
CA ALA A 228 10.39 10.44 -9.27
C ALA A 228 10.46 11.89 -8.78
#